data_AF-A0A4S5EQX4-F1
#
_entry.id   AF-A0A4S5EQX4-F1
#
_cell.length_a   1.000
_cell.length_b   1.000
_cell.length_c   1.000
_cell.angle_alpha   90.00
_cell.angle_beta   90.00
_cell.angle_gamma   90.00
#
_symmetry.space_group_name_H-M   'P 1'
#
loop_
_entity.id
_entity.type
_entity.pdbx_description
1 polymer ?
#
loop_
_entity_poly.entity_id
_entity_poly.type
_entity_poly.pdbx_seq_one_letter_code
_entity_poly.pdbx_strand_id
1 'polypeptide(L)' 'MTVQTEISRERVSYYLSRPIIDAVERLTLELSLELGKRVTKADVVDGLLTLGLDQRTKLVREIRKSKGL' A
#
# COMPACT_ATOMS: atom_id res chain seq x y z
N MET A 1 -29.02 6.97 -13.53
CA MET A 1 -28.08 5.86 -13.25
C MET A 1 -26.68 6.46 -13.24
N THR A 2 -26.06 6.59 -12.08
CA THR A 2 -24.69 7.08 -11.94
C THR A 2 -23.74 5.96 -12.36
N VAL A 3 -23.10 6.13 -13.51
CA VAL A 3 -22.04 5.23 -13.97
C VAL A 3 -20.90 5.36 -12.97
N GLN A 4 -20.69 4.33 -12.15
CA GLN A 4 -19.46 4.20 -11.39
C GLN A 4 -18.35 3.96 -12.41
N THR A 5 -17.62 5.02 -12.73
CA THR A 5 -16.41 4.91 -13.55
C THR A 5 -15.40 4.12 -12.73
N GLU A 6 -15.32 2.81 -12.97
CA GLU A 6 -14.23 1.99 -12.45
C GLU A 6 -12.92 2.57 -13.01
N ILE A 7 -12.12 3.18 -12.13
CA ILE A 7 -10.78 3.60 -12.46
C ILE A 7 -10.03 2.33 -12.85
N SER A 8 -9.71 2.19 -14.13
CA SER A 8 -8.89 1.09 -14.65
C SER A 8 -7.51 1.20 -14.02
N ARG A 9 -7.28 0.44 -12.94
CA ARG A 9 -5.95 0.29 -12.34
C ARG A 9 -5.18 -0.66 -13.23
N GLU A 10 -4.02 -0.24 -13.74
CA GLU A 10 -3.08 -1.19 -14.36
C GLU A 10 -2.83 -2.33 -13.39
N ARG A 11 -3.09 -3.56 -13.84
CA ARG A 11 -2.99 -4.73 -12.98
C ARG A 11 -1.51 -5.06 -12.76
N VAL A 12 -0.92 -4.50 -11.71
CA VAL A 12 0.45 -4.81 -11.30
C VAL A 12 0.45 -6.07 -10.44
N SER A 13 1.33 -7.03 -10.78
CA SER A 13 1.52 -8.25 -10.00
C SER A 13 2.91 -8.25 -9.36
N TYR A 14 2.96 -8.51 -8.06
CA TYR A 14 4.20 -8.59 -7.29
C TYR A 14 4.45 -10.03 -6.85
N TYR A 15 5.70 -10.47 -6.96
CA TYR A 15 6.14 -11.74 -6.39
C TYR A 15 6.79 -11.47 -5.04
N LEU A 16 6.15 -11.96 -3.98
CA LEU A 16 6.56 -11.73 -2.60
C LEU A 16 6.77 -13.07 -1.90
N SER A 17 7.56 -13.06 -0.82
CA SER A 17 7.72 -14.25 0.01
C SER A 17 6.42 -14.57 0.76
N ARG A 18 6.21 -15.87 1.04
CA ARG A 18 5.01 -16.34 1.76
C ARG A 18 4.76 -15.61 3.09
N PRO A 19 5.77 -15.33 3.92
CA PRO A 19 5.56 -14.56 5.15
C PRO A 19 4.97 -13.16 4.93
N ILE A 20 5.36 -12.47 3.84
CA ILE A 20 4.80 -11.15 3.52
C ILE A 20 3.34 -11.28 3.08
N ILE A 21 3.02 -12.30 2.28
CA ILE A 21 1.65 -12.58 1.84
C ILE A 21 0.74 -12.84 3.06
N ASP A 22 1.19 -13.68 3.99
CA ASP A 22 0.45 -14.01 5.21
C ASP A 22 0.23 -12.76 6.09
N ALA A 23 1.22 -11.86 6.17
CA ALA A 23 1.11 -10.60 6.89
C ALA A 23 0.09 -9.65 6.24
N VAL A 24 0.11 -9.52 4.91
CA VAL A 24 -0.88 -8.72 4.16
C VAL A 24 -2.29 -9.29 4.33
N GLU A 25 -2.44 -10.61 4.34
CA GLU A 25 -3.72 -11.28 4.58
C GLU A 25 -4.29 -10.95 5.97
N ARG A 26 -3.48 -11.06 7.02
CA ARG A 26 -3.89 -10.71 8.39
C ARG A 26 -4.28 -9.24 8.49
N LEU A 27 -3.45 -8.34 7.97
CA LEU A 27 -3.73 -6.91 7.98
C LEU A 27 -5.01 -6.56 7.21
N THR A 28 -5.29 -7.26 6.10
CA THR A 28 -6.54 -7.08 5.35
C THR A 28 -7.76 -7.43 6.19
N LEU A 29 -7.69 -8.52 6.97
CA LEU A 29 -8.77 -8.92 7.88
C LEU A 29 -8.94 -7.91 9.02
N GLU A 30 -7.84 -7.52 9.67
CA GLU A 30 -7.84 -6.54 10.77
C GLU A 30 -8.47 -5.21 10.34
N LEU A 31 -8.03 -4.66 9.19
CA LEU A 31 -8.60 -3.42 8.66
C LEU A 31 -10.05 -3.55 8.24
N SER A 32 -10.47 -4.72 7.73
CA SER A 32 -11.88 -4.95 7.40
C SER A 32 -12.77 -4.92 8.65
N LEU A 33 -12.28 -5.48 9.76
CA LEU A 33 -12.96 -5.47 11.05
C LEU A 33 -13.00 -4.06 11.65
N GLU A 34 -11.87 -3.36 11.66
CA GLU A 34 -11.75 -2.00 12.22
C GLU A 34 -12.63 -0.99 11.48
N LEU A 35 -12.66 -1.06 10.14
CA LEU A 35 -13.41 -0.12 9.32
C LEU A 35 -14.88 -0.52 9.13
N GLY A 36 -15.30 -1.71 9.61
CA GLY A 36 -16.65 -2.23 9.42
C GLY A 36 -17.05 -2.41 7.96
N LYS A 37 -16.08 -2.53 7.05
CA LYS A 37 -16.31 -2.63 5.59
C LYS A 37 -15.27 -3.55 4.94
N ARG A 38 -15.62 -4.09 3.77
CA ARG A 38 -14.72 -4.95 3.01
C ARG A 38 -13.49 -4.17 2.54
N VAL A 39 -12.31 -4.60 2.95
CA VAL A 39 -11.01 -4.16 2.42
C VAL A 39 -10.43 -5.30 1.58
N THR A 40 -9.83 -4.99 0.43
CA THR A 40 -9.17 -6.00 -0.40
C THR A 40 -7.66 -6.01 -0.17
N LYS A 41 -6.99 -7.11 -0.53
CA LYS A 41 -5.52 -7.19 -0.51
C LYS A 41 -4.87 -6.09 -1.35
N ALA A 42 -5.51 -5.73 -2.47
CA ALA A 42 -5.02 -4.67 -3.34
C ALA A 42 -5.05 -3.31 -2.62
N ASP A 43 -6.14 -2.99 -1.90
CA ASP A 43 -6.23 -1.74 -1.13
C ASP A 43 -5.14 -1.66 -0.06
N VAL A 44 -4.84 -2.77 0.62
CA VAL A 44 -3.77 -2.83 1.63
C VAL A 44 -2.40 -2.64 0.98
N VAL A 45 -2.12 -3.35 -0.12
CA VAL A 45 -0.83 -3.24 -0.83
C VAL A 45 -0.63 -1.82 -1.38
N ASP A 46 -1.64 -1.23 -2.00
CA ASP A 46 -1.59 0.16 -2.51
C ASP A 46 -1.30 1.15 -1.38
N GLY A 47 -1.94 0.98 -0.23
CA GLY A 47 -1.70 1.78 0.97
C GLY A 47 -0.27 1.63 1.50
N LEU A 48 0.23 0.40 1.62
CA LEU A 48 1.59 0.11 2.08
C LEU A 48 2.65 0.66 1.13
N LEU A 49 2.44 0.55 -0.19
CA LEU A 49 3.34 1.11 -1.20
C LEU A 49 3.41 2.63 -1.09
N THR A 50 2.26 3.29 -0.93
CA THR A 50 2.18 4.75 -0.76
C THR A 50 2.95 5.19 0.50
N LEU A 51 2.71 4.54 1.63
CA LEU A 51 3.41 4.82 2.89
C LEU A 51 4.93 4.60 2.77
N GLY A 52 5.34 3.52 2.11
CA GLY A 52 6.75 3.21 1.87
C GLY A 52 7.44 4.25 0.97
N LEU A 53 6.77 4.72 -0.08
CA LEU A 53 7.28 5.77 -0.98
C LEU A 53 7.43 7.12 -0.25
N ASP A 54 6.48 7.47 0.62
CA ASP A 54 6.56 8.67 1.45
C ASP A 54 7.72 8.60 2.45
N GLN A 55 7.88 7.46 3.12
CA GLN A 55 9.02 7.24 4.02
C GLN A 55 10.36 7.29 3.27
N ARG A 56 10.44 6.68 2.09
CA ARG A 56 11.64 6.77 1.22
C ARG A 56 11.95 8.21 0.85
N THR A 57 10.95 8.99 0.51
CA THR A 57 11.12 10.41 0.16
C THR A 57 11.68 11.21 1.34
N LYS A 58 11.18 10.96 2.55
CA LYS A 58 11.73 11.55 3.79
C LYS A 58 13.18 11.12 4.01
N LEU A 59 13.48 9.82 3.89
CA LEU A 59 14.84 9.29 4.03
C LEU A 59 15.82 9.94 3.04
N VAL A 60 15.43 10.08 1.76
CA VAL A 60 16.26 10.74 0.74
C VAL A 60 16.52 12.19 1.10
N ARG A 61 15.52 12.94 1.59
CA ARG A 61 15.70 14.32 2.05
C ARG A 61 16.69 14.42 3.20
N GLU A 62 16.57 13.55 4.21
CA GLU A 62 17.50 13.52 5.35
C GLU A 62 18.93 13.16 4.93
N ILE A 63 19.09 12.23 3.98
CA ILE A 63 20.41 11.89 3.43
C ILE A 63 21.00 13.08 2.66
N ARG A 64 20.21 13.80 1.86
CA ARG A 64 20.69 15.00 1.14
C ARG A 64 21.14 16.09 2.10
N LYS A 65 20.32 16.38 3.12
CA LYS A 65 20.65 17.36 4.17
C LYS A 65 21.94 17.00 4.90
N SER A 66 22.13 15.72 5.28
CA SER A 66 23.35 15.28 5.96
C SER A 66 24.59 15.29 5.05
N LYS A 67 24.43 15.21 3.72
CA LYS A 67 25.52 15.25 2.74
C LYS A 67 25.74 16.62 2.09
N GLY A 68 24.95 17.65 2.43
CA GLY A 68 25.05 18.98 1.83
C GLY A 68 24.70 19.03 0.34
N LEU A 69 23.80 18.14 -0.12
CA LEU A 69 23.29 18.05 -1.50
C LEU A 69 21.95 18.75 -1.69
#